data_AF-A0ABD2TX37-F1
#
_entry.id   AF-A0ABD2TX37-F1
#
_cell.length_a   1.000
_cell.length_b   1.000
_cell.length_c   1.000
_cell.angle_alpha   90.00
_cell.angle_beta   90.00
_cell.angle_gamma   90.00
#
_symmetry.space_group_name_H-M   'P 1'
#
loop_
_entity.id
_entity.type
_entity.pdbx_description
1 polymer ?
#
loop_
_entity_poly.entity_id
_entity_poly.type
_entity_poly.pdbx_seq_one_letter_code
_entity_poly.pdbx_strand_id
1 'polypeptide(L)'
;MLTHKNLLHQILNLWEIVPAVPGDRFLSMLPPWHAYERACEYFIFTHGTEQVYTTVKNLKEDLRRYQPHYLISVPLVYETLYSGILKQINSNSAARKLIAQLFLRISMAYMEAKRIYEGKCLTKDTKQPSYIVSLLDWLWARTIAAILLPLHMLAKKIVYSKIHSGIGISKAGISGGGSLSSHVDKFFEAIDIKIQNGYGLTESAPVIAARSLTCNVLGSIGRPIRHVEVKVVNSETDEVLPPGSKGTVKARGPLIMKGYYKNPVATKQAIDENGWLNTGDLGWIVPDHSIGRSRNCGGVIVLEGRAKDTIVLSTGENVEPSEIEEAAMGSSLIQQIVVIGQDQRRLGAIIVPNKEEVLLAAKRSAVVDSETTEVSKEITVGLLHDELRKWTSGCSFQVGPILVVDQPFTIDSGLLTPTMKIKRDRVAALYKEQIDNLFI
;
A
#
# COMPACT_ATOMS: atom_id res chain seq x y z
N MET A 1 14.56 0.12 22.07
CA MET A 1 14.03 0.53 23.39
C MET A 1 13.34 1.86 23.24
N LEU A 2 12.02 1.86 23.41
CA LEU A 2 11.20 3.06 23.34
C LEU A 2 11.12 3.71 24.72
N THR A 3 11.26 5.03 24.77
CA THR A 3 11.10 5.85 25.97
C THR A 3 9.71 6.50 25.97
N HIS A 4 9.26 6.98 27.13
CA HIS A 4 8.01 7.76 27.21
C HIS A 4 8.04 8.98 26.28
N LYS A 5 9.19 9.64 26.15
CA LYS A 5 9.37 10.78 25.23
C LYS A 5 9.06 10.40 23.78
N ASN A 6 9.50 9.21 23.33
CA ASN A 6 9.26 8.76 21.96
C ASN A 6 7.76 8.58 21.67
N LEU A 7 7.03 7.95 22.61
CA LEU A 7 5.59 7.69 22.46
C LEU A 7 4.76 8.97 22.64
N LEU A 8 5.10 9.82 23.62
CA LEU A 8 4.45 11.13 23.80
C LEU A 8 4.59 12.01 22.57
N HIS A 9 5.74 11.96 21.89
CA HIS A 9 5.92 12.70 20.65
C HIS A 9 4.89 12.30 19.58
N GLN A 10 4.57 11.01 19.42
CA GLN A 10 3.53 10.58 18.48
C GLN A 10 2.16 11.15 18.89
N ILE A 11 1.77 10.94 20.15
CA ILE A 11 0.47 11.36 20.67
C ILE A 11 0.24 12.85 20.44
N LEU A 12 1.26 13.68 20.68
CA LEU A 12 1.18 15.14 20.56
C LEU A 12 1.15 15.67 19.12
N ASN A 13 1.50 14.86 18.11
CA ASN A 13 1.67 15.33 16.73
C ASN A 13 0.78 14.59 15.71
N LEU A 14 0.22 13.43 16.05
CA LEU A 14 -0.65 12.66 15.15
C LEU A 14 -1.98 13.36 14.82
N TRP A 15 -2.41 14.33 15.64
CA TRP A 15 -3.66 15.09 15.42
C TRP A 15 -3.69 15.86 14.09
N GLU A 16 -2.52 16.24 13.53
CA GLU A 16 -2.45 16.91 12.23
C GLU A 16 -2.77 15.97 11.06
N ILE A 17 -2.45 14.69 11.25
CA ILE A 17 -2.69 13.64 10.27
C ILE A 17 -4.14 13.17 10.43
N VAL A 18 -4.52 12.88 11.67
CA VAL A 18 -5.83 12.35 12.04
C VAL A 18 -6.52 13.38 12.95
N PRO A 19 -7.28 14.34 12.38
CA PRO A 19 -7.96 15.36 13.16
C PRO A 19 -9.23 14.78 13.81
N ALA A 20 -9.00 13.87 14.75
CA ALA A 20 -10.03 13.19 15.52
C ALA A 20 -10.68 14.16 16.51
N VAL A 21 -11.99 14.04 16.69
CA VAL A 21 -12.78 14.85 17.64
C VAL A 21 -13.55 13.94 18.59
N PRO A 22 -13.88 14.41 19.81
CA PRO A 22 -14.69 13.63 20.75
C PRO A 22 -15.96 13.09 20.08
N GLY A 23 -16.27 11.82 20.33
CA GLY A 23 -17.37 11.09 19.67
C GLY A 23 -16.99 10.38 18.38
N ASP A 24 -15.80 10.63 17.82
CA ASP A 24 -15.27 9.77 16.76
C ASP A 24 -15.09 8.33 17.25
N ARG A 25 -15.24 7.40 16.32
CA ARG A 25 -15.12 5.96 16.56
C ARG A 25 -14.04 5.38 15.68
N PHE A 26 -13.10 4.70 16.30
CA PHE A 26 -12.03 3.96 15.66
C PHE A 26 -12.35 2.48 15.72
N LEU A 27 -12.17 1.80 14.59
CA LEU A 27 -12.15 0.34 14.55
C LEU A 27 -10.70 -0.09 14.28
N SER A 28 -10.14 -0.94 15.14
CA SER A 28 -8.83 -1.54 14.92
C SER A 28 -8.85 -3.05 15.05
N MET A 29 -7.95 -3.71 14.32
CA MET A 29 -7.72 -5.16 14.41
C MET A 29 -6.29 -5.54 14.75
N LEU A 30 -5.43 -4.54 14.95
CA LEU A 30 -4.03 -4.79 15.18
C LEU A 30 -3.80 -5.20 16.64
N PRO A 31 -2.82 -6.07 16.92
CA PRO A 31 -2.54 -6.44 18.29
C PRO A 31 -1.98 -5.26 19.08
N PRO A 32 -2.44 -5.01 20.32
CA PRO A 32 -2.05 -3.83 21.09
C PRO A 32 -0.55 -3.82 21.44
N TRP A 33 0.13 -4.97 21.46
CA TRP A 33 1.59 -5.02 21.67
C TRP A 33 2.40 -4.59 20.45
N HIS A 34 1.80 -4.46 19.27
CA HIS A 34 2.48 -3.92 18.10
C HIS A 34 2.60 -2.39 18.21
N ALA A 35 3.77 -1.82 17.91
CA ALA A 35 4.04 -0.39 18.11
C ALA A 35 3.05 0.53 17.38
N TYR A 36 2.61 0.12 16.16
CA TYR A 36 1.59 0.82 15.38
C TYR A 36 0.27 0.95 16.17
N GLU A 37 -0.30 -0.17 16.60
CA GLU A 37 -1.56 -0.14 17.36
C GLU A 37 -1.39 0.62 18.66
N ARG A 38 -0.28 0.38 19.38
CA ARG A 38 -0.05 1.01 20.67
C ARG A 38 -0.06 2.53 20.58
N ALA A 39 0.56 3.11 19.55
CA ALA A 39 0.56 4.55 19.35
C ALA A 39 -0.83 5.08 18.97
N CYS A 40 -1.57 4.36 18.13
CA CYS A 40 -2.96 4.71 17.81
C CYS A 40 -3.86 4.67 19.06
N GLU A 41 -3.76 3.61 19.86
CA GLU A 41 -4.49 3.44 21.12
C GLU A 41 -4.23 4.59 22.09
N TYR A 42 -2.96 4.95 22.31
CA TYR A 42 -2.62 6.11 23.14
C TYR A 42 -3.15 7.42 22.58
N PHE A 43 -3.04 7.63 21.25
CA PHE A 43 -3.60 8.81 20.60
C PHE A 43 -5.11 8.90 20.84
N ILE A 44 -5.84 7.81 20.63
CA ILE A 44 -7.31 7.73 20.80
C ILE A 44 -7.72 8.05 22.24
N PHE A 45 -7.06 7.44 23.22
CA PHE A 45 -7.37 7.68 24.63
C PHE A 45 -7.17 9.14 25.06
N THR A 46 -6.22 9.86 24.43
CA THR A 46 -6.02 11.29 24.72
C THR A 46 -7.03 12.24 24.07
N HIS A 47 -7.84 11.77 23.10
CA HIS A 47 -8.77 12.61 22.34
C HIS A 47 -10.25 12.39 22.73
N GLY A 48 -10.52 11.54 23.73
CA GLY A 48 -11.90 11.25 24.17
C GLY A 48 -12.73 10.56 23.08
N THR A 49 -12.08 9.75 22.25
CA THR A 49 -12.72 8.99 21.17
C THR A 49 -12.97 7.54 21.57
N GLU A 50 -13.85 6.87 20.84
CA GLU A 50 -14.20 5.47 21.08
C GLU A 50 -13.27 4.55 20.29
N GLN A 51 -12.67 3.55 20.96
CA GLN A 51 -11.89 2.48 20.34
C GLN A 51 -12.69 1.18 20.36
N VAL A 52 -12.88 0.57 19.19
CA VAL A 52 -13.50 -0.75 19.02
C VAL A 52 -12.46 -1.71 18.45
N TYR A 53 -12.26 -2.86 19.10
CA TYR A 53 -11.38 -3.91 18.61
C TYR A 53 -12.18 -4.95 17.82
N THR A 54 -11.64 -5.37 16.68
CA THR A 54 -12.19 -6.45 15.85
C THR A 54 -11.10 -7.47 15.52
N THR A 55 -11.50 -8.58 14.91
CA THR A 55 -10.60 -9.55 14.29
C THR A 55 -10.83 -9.58 12.78
N VAL A 56 -9.95 -10.22 12.03
CA VAL A 56 -10.12 -10.47 10.59
C VAL A 56 -11.46 -11.16 10.30
N LYS A 57 -11.82 -12.14 11.14
CA LYS A 57 -13.04 -12.93 11.02
C LYS A 57 -14.30 -12.07 11.19
N ASN A 58 -14.30 -11.17 12.17
CA ASN A 58 -15.48 -10.38 12.52
C ASN A 58 -15.54 -9.03 11.79
N LEU A 59 -14.46 -8.63 11.09
CA LEU A 59 -14.31 -7.31 10.47
C LEU A 59 -15.53 -6.87 9.67
N LYS A 60 -16.07 -7.73 8.82
CA LYS A 60 -17.21 -7.38 7.96
C LYS A 60 -18.48 -7.11 8.75
N GLU A 61 -18.72 -7.87 9.82
CA GLU A 61 -19.88 -7.68 10.69
C GLU A 61 -19.70 -6.42 11.54
N ASP A 62 -18.52 -6.24 12.12
CA ASP A 62 -18.20 -5.11 12.99
C ASP A 62 -18.18 -3.78 12.22
N LEU A 63 -17.71 -3.74 10.98
CA LEU A 63 -17.83 -2.55 10.11
C LEU A 63 -19.30 -2.12 9.93
N ARG A 64 -20.20 -3.08 9.71
CA ARG A 64 -21.65 -2.81 9.56
C ARG A 64 -22.30 -2.39 10.87
N ARG A 65 -21.92 -3.05 11.97
CA ARG A 65 -22.49 -2.81 13.29
C ARG A 65 -22.05 -1.47 13.87
N TYR A 66 -20.77 -1.15 13.76
CA TYR A 66 -20.18 -0.01 14.45
C TYR A 66 -20.03 1.25 13.59
N GLN A 67 -20.04 1.13 12.25
CA GLN A 67 -19.93 2.26 11.31
C GLN A 67 -18.84 3.27 11.72
N PRO A 68 -17.55 2.86 11.75
CA PRO A 68 -16.49 3.65 12.35
C PRO A 68 -16.18 4.91 11.55
N HIS A 69 -15.75 5.97 12.24
CA HIS A 69 -15.22 7.16 11.57
C HIS A 69 -13.85 6.88 10.94
N TYR A 70 -13.02 6.15 11.67
CA TYR A 70 -11.68 5.75 11.24
C TYR A 70 -11.49 4.25 11.33
N LEU A 71 -10.84 3.67 10.32
CA LEU A 71 -10.40 2.26 10.35
C LEU A 71 -8.87 2.22 10.43
N ILE A 72 -8.32 1.68 11.50
CA ILE A 72 -6.88 1.42 11.62
C ILE A 72 -6.60 0.02 11.10
N SER A 73 -5.78 -0.07 10.05
CA SER A 73 -5.49 -1.35 9.44
C SER A 73 -4.19 -1.38 8.63
N VAL A 74 -3.93 -2.54 8.04
CA VAL A 74 -2.79 -2.82 7.14
C VAL A 74 -3.25 -2.97 5.69
N PRO A 75 -2.37 -2.79 4.70
CA PRO A 75 -2.71 -2.89 3.27
C PRO A 75 -3.50 -4.14 2.87
N LEU A 76 -3.13 -5.32 3.40
CA LEU A 76 -3.80 -6.59 3.08
C LEU A 76 -5.31 -6.58 3.41
N VAL A 77 -5.71 -5.83 4.43
CA VAL A 77 -7.12 -5.70 4.80
C VAL A 77 -7.86 -4.83 3.80
N TYR A 78 -7.25 -3.74 3.33
CA TYR A 78 -7.82 -2.92 2.27
C TYR A 78 -7.92 -3.70 0.96
N GLU A 79 -6.93 -4.54 0.63
CA GLU A 79 -6.99 -5.50 -0.50
C GLU A 79 -8.17 -6.49 -0.35
N THR A 80 -8.38 -7.01 0.87
CA THR A 80 -9.48 -7.92 1.15
C THR A 80 -10.84 -7.23 1.03
N LEU A 81 -10.97 -5.99 1.52
CA LEU A 81 -12.16 -5.18 1.36
C LEU A 81 -12.42 -4.86 -0.11
N TYR A 82 -11.40 -4.43 -0.85
CA TYR A 82 -11.46 -4.20 -2.30
C TYR A 82 -11.98 -5.43 -3.04
N SER A 83 -11.34 -6.58 -2.82
CA SER A 83 -11.72 -7.86 -3.44
C SER A 83 -13.14 -8.27 -3.08
N GLY A 84 -13.53 -8.10 -1.81
CA GLY A 84 -14.89 -8.38 -1.34
C GLY A 84 -15.95 -7.49 -2.01
N ILE A 85 -15.66 -6.21 -2.21
CA ILE A 85 -16.55 -5.28 -2.91
C ILE A 85 -16.66 -5.65 -4.38
N LEU A 86 -15.55 -5.96 -5.05
CA LEU A 86 -15.57 -6.39 -6.45
C LEU A 86 -16.35 -7.69 -6.63
N LYS A 87 -16.17 -8.66 -5.74
CA LYS A 87 -16.95 -9.91 -5.74
C LYS A 87 -18.44 -9.64 -5.61
N GLN A 88 -18.83 -8.74 -4.70
CA GLN A 88 -20.24 -8.33 -4.53
C GLN A 88 -20.79 -7.60 -5.76
N ILE A 89 -19.99 -6.78 -6.44
CA ILE A 89 -20.39 -6.14 -7.70
C ILE A 89 -20.58 -7.20 -8.79
N ASN A 90 -19.66 -8.16 -8.88
CA ASN A 90 -19.66 -9.21 -9.89
C ASN A 90 -20.79 -10.24 -9.71
N SER A 91 -21.29 -10.42 -8.48
CA SER A 91 -22.42 -11.31 -8.19
C SER A 91 -23.79 -10.70 -8.51
N ASN A 92 -23.86 -9.42 -8.87
CA ASN A 92 -25.12 -8.79 -9.30
C ASN A 92 -25.48 -9.17 -10.75
N SER A 93 -26.72 -8.86 -11.15
CA SER A 93 -27.17 -9.02 -12.54
C SER A 93 -26.25 -8.32 -13.54
N ALA A 94 -26.15 -8.85 -14.76
CA ALA A 94 -25.24 -8.34 -15.81
C ALA A 94 -25.38 -6.82 -16.03
N ALA A 95 -26.62 -6.30 -16.04
CA ALA A 95 -26.88 -4.86 -16.17
C ALA A 95 -26.31 -4.05 -14.99
N ARG A 96 -26.52 -4.49 -13.74
CA ARG A 96 -26.00 -3.80 -12.54
C ARG A 96 -24.47 -3.84 -12.49
N LYS A 97 -23.87 -4.97 -12.86
CA LYS A 97 -22.42 -5.12 -12.98
C LYS A 97 -21.84 -4.13 -13.99
N LEU A 98 -22.44 -4.05 -15.19
CA LEU A 98 -21.98 -3.15 -16.26
C LEU A 98 -22.06 -1.68 -15.81
N ILE A 99 -23.17 -1.29 -15.18
CA ILE A 99 -23.35 0.06 -14.62
C ILE A 99 -22.30 0.36 -13.56
N ALA A 100 -22.07 -0.55 -12.61
CA ALA A 100 -21.08 -0.34 -11.54
C ALA A 100 -19.66 -0.23 -12.10
N GLN A 101 -19.29 -1.07 -13.08
CA GLN A 101 -17.98 -1.02 -13.73
C GLN A 101 -17.78 0.27 -14.54
N LEU A 102 -18.82 0.71 -15.27
CA LEU A 102 -18.79 1.98 -16.00
C LEU A 102 -18.59 3.16 -15.04
N PHE A 103 -19.36 3.20 -13.95
CA PHE A 103 -19.23 4.25 -12.94
C PHE A 103 -17.86 4.24 -12.24
N LEU A 104 -17.30 3.06 -11.94
CA LEU A 104 -15.94 2.98 -11.42
C LEU A 104 -14.92 3.55 -12.41
N ARG A 105 -15.01 3.23 -13.70
CA ARG A 105 -14.13 3.79 -14.74
C ARG A 105 -14.25 5.32 -14.84
N ILE A 106 -15.48 5.83 -14.83
CA ILE A 106 -15.75 7.27 -14.85
C ILE A 106 -15.15 7.95 -13.61
N SER A 107 -15.36 7.39 -12.43
CA SER A 107 -14.84 7.96 -11.18
C SER A 107 -13.31 7.89 -11.12
N MET A 108 -12.68 6.82 -11.61
CA MET A 108 -11.22 6.75 -11.72
C MET A 108 -10.66 7.83 -12.66
N ALA A 109 -11.30 8.04 -13.82
CA ALA A 109 -10.92 9.10 -14.76
C ALA A 109 -11.14 10.51 -14.17
N TYR A 110 -12.25 10.71 -13.45
CA TYR A 110 -12.52 11.95 -12.72
C TYR A 110 -11.46 12.22 -11.65
N MET A 111 -11.10 11.22 -10.84
CA MET A 111 -10.08 11.37 -9.79
C MET A 111 -8.69 11.60 -10.38
N GLU A 112 -8.34 10.97 -11.50
CA GLU A 112 -7.08 11.26 -12.22
C GLU A 112 -7.03 12.72 -12.69
N ALA A 113 -8.08 13.18 -13.37
CA ALA A 113 -8.17 14.58 -13.80
C ALA A 113 -8.12 15.55 -12.60
N LYS A 114 -8.75 15.18 -11.49
CA LYS A 114 -8.71 15.92 -10.23
C LYS A 114 -7.31 16.04 -9.66
N ARG A 115 -6.56 14.93 -9.58
CA ARG A 115 -5.16 14.94 -9.12
C ARG A 115 -4.29 15.87 -9.97
N ILE A 116 -4.46 15.83 -11.30
CA ILE A 116 -3.70 16.69 -12.23
C ILE A 116 -3.98 18.17 -11.97
N TYR A 117 -5.26 18.59 -11.96
CA TYR A 117 -5.56 20.01 -11.77
C TYR A 117 -5.32 20.47 -10.33
N GLU A 118 -5.38 19.59 -9.32
CA GLU A 118 -4.99 19.91 -7.94
C GLU A 118 -3.47 19.92 -7.75
N GLY A 119 -2.69 19.45 -8.72
CA GLY A 119 -1.23 19.45 -8.64
C GLY A 119 -0.67 18.36 -7.71
N LYS A 120 -1.37 17.22 -7.59
CA LYS A 120 -1.05 16.11 -6.69
C LYS A 120 -0.51 14.86 -7.41
N CYS A 121 0.11 15.04 -8.58
CA CYS A 121 0.79 13.96 -9.29
C CYS A 121 2.26 13.91 -8.87
N LEU A 122 2.79 12.71 -8.63
CA LEU A 122 4.20 12.52 -8.31
C LEU A 122 5.07 12.66 -9.56
N THR A 123 6.28 13.20 -9.40
CA THR A 123 7.32 13.20 -10.44
C THR A 123 8.70 13.15 -9.79
N LYS A 124 9.64 12.43 -10.42
CA LYS A 124 11.06 12.43 -10.05
C LYS A 124 11.83 13.56 -10.72
N ASP A 125 11.28 14.15 -11.78
CA ASP A 125 11.96 15.21 -12.53
C ASP A 125 12.13 16.45 -11.68
N THR A 126 13.37 16.94 -11.59
CA THR A 126 13.71 18.19 -10.89
C THR A 126 13.46 19.43 -11.74
N LYS A 127 13.32 19.24 -13.05
CA LYS A 127 13.05 20.34 -14.00
C LYS A 127 11.57 20.62 -14.00
N GLN A 128 11.22 21.85 -13.66
CA GLN A 128 9.84 22.30 -13.75
C GLN A 128 9.37 22.32 -15.22
N PRO A 129 8.12 21.89 -15.48
CA PRO A 129 7.52 22.04 -16.80
C PRO A 129 7.37 23.52 -17.17
N SER A 130 7.28 23.81 -18.46
CA SER A 130 7.03 25.19 -18.91
C SER A 130 5.64 25.66 -18.45
N TYR A 131 5.50 26.97 -18.27
CA TYR A 131 4.25 27.59 -17.81
C TYR A 131 3.07 27.28 -18.74
N ILE A 132 3.29 27.36 -20.06
CA ILE A 132 2.25 27.13 -21.07
C ILE A 132 1.75 25.68 -21.01
N VAL A 133 2.66 24.71 -20.93
CA VAL A 133 2.29 23.28 -20.82
C VAL A 133 1.53 23.03 -19.52
N SER A 134 2.00 23.59 -18.41
CA SER A 134 1.34 23.48 -17.11
C SER A 134 -0.08 24.06 -17.11
N LEU A 135 -0.28 25.20 -17.79
CA LEU A 135 -1.57 25.85 -17.90
C LEU A 135 -2.54 25.06 -18.78
N LEU A 136 -2.08 24.55 -19.92
CA LEU A 136 -2.88 23.72 -20.81
C LEU A 136 -3.30 22.41 -20.13
N ASP A 137 -2.37 21.73 -19.47
CA ASP A 137 -2.64 20.52 -18.68
C ASP A 137 -3.69 20.79 -17.60
N TRP A 138 -3.55 21.91 -16.89
CA TRP A 138 -4.48 22.29 -15.83
C TRP A 138 -5.89 22.58 -16.38
N LEU A 139 -5.99 23.36 -17.47
CA LEU A 139 -7.26 23.69 -18.11
C LEU A 139 -7.96 22.44 -18.65
N TRP A 140 -7.20 21.57 -19.31
CA TRP A 140 -7.71 20.31 -19.86
C TRP A 140 -8.23 19.39 -18.76
N ALA A 141 -7.43 19.16 -17.72
CA ALA A 141 -7.80 18.34 -16.59
C ALA A 141 -9.02 18.90 -15.84
N ARG A 142 -9.09 20.22 -15.65
CA ARG A 142 -10.25 20.87 -15.01
C ARG A 142 -11.51 20.73 -15.84
N THR A 143 -11.40 20.84 -17.17
CA THR A 143 -12.53 20.66 -18.10
C THR A 143 -13.04 19.22 -18.07
N ILE A 144 -12.14 18.24 -18.15
CA ILE A 144 -12.51 16.81 -18.03
C ILE A 144 -13.18 16.54 -16.67
N ALA A 145 -12.59 17.04 -15.57
CA ALA A 145 -13.15 16.84 -14.25
C ALA A 145 -14.55 17.46 -14.13
N ALA A 146 -14.79 18.64 -14.73
CA ALA A 146 -16.10 19.28 -14.75
C ALA A 146 -17.14 18.46 -15.54
N ILE A 147 -16.76 17.88 -16.67
CA ILE A 147 -17.64 17.03 -17.49
C ILE A 147 -17.99 15.73 -16.75
N LEU A 148 -17.03 15.11 -16.07
CA LEU A 148 -17.22 13.84 -15.37
C LEU A 148 -17.88 13.98 -13.99
N LEU A 149 -17.84 15.17 -13.39
CA LEU A 149 -18.36 15.43 -12.04
C LEU A 149 -19.84 15.02 -11.88
N PRO A 150 -20.79 15.37 -12.76
CA PRO A 150 -22.19 14.96 -12.62
C PRO A 150 -22.36 13.43 -12.63
N LEU A 151 -21.58 12.73 -13.46
CA LEU A 151 -21.60 11.27 -13.54
C LEU A 151 -20.99 10.62 -12.29
N HIS A 152 -19.91 11.20 -11.75
CA HIS A 152 -19.33 10.78 -10.47
C HIS A 152 -20.32 10.99 -9.31
N MET A 153 -21.05 12.12 -9.28
CA MET A 153 -22.08 12.38 -8.28
C MET A 153 -23.25 11.39 -8.37
N LEU A 154 -23.64 11.00 -9.60
CA LEU A 154 -24.63 9.96 -9.82
C LEU A 154 -24.15 8.59 -9.31
N ALA A 155 -22.90 8.23 -9.60
CA ALA A 155 -22.26 7.02 -9.09
C ALA A 155 -22.25 6.98 -7.55
N LYS A 156 -21.91 8.12 -6.92
CA LYS A 156 -21.92 8.28 -5.46
C LYS A 156 -23.28 7.96 -4.86
N LYS A 157 -24.36 8.48 -5.46
CA LYS A 157 -25.72 8.30 -4.96
C LYS A 157 -26.24 6.87 -5.15
N ILE A 158 -25.97 6.24 -6.29
CA ILE A 158 -26.58 4.95 -6.67
C ILE A 158 -25.77 3.74 -6.19
N VAL A 159 -24.45 3.79 -6.38
CA VAL A 159 -23.56 2.65 -6.14
C VAL A 159 -22.76 2.84 -4.86
N TYR A 160 -22.07 3.97 -4.70
CA TYR A 160 -21.12 4.11 -3.59
C TYR A 160 -21.83 4.28 -2.24
N SER A 161 -23.02 4.87 -2.20
CA SER A 161 -23.85 4.92 -0.98
C SER A 161 -24.11 3.53 -0.36
N LYS A 162 -24.30 2.50 -1.19
CA LYS A 162 -24.49 1.11 -0.75
C LYS A 162 -23.19 0.44 -0.30
N ILE A 163 -22.07 0.83 -0.92
CA ILE A 163 -20.74 0.37 -0.52
C ILE A 163 -20.37 1.01 0.83
N HIS A 164 -20.60 2.31 0.96
CA HIS A 164 -20.39 3.09 2.17
C HIS A 164 -21.20 2.57 3.34
N SER A 165 -22.49 2.23 3.15
CA SER A 165 -23.28 1.63 4.24
C SER A 165 -22.77 0.24 4.65
N GLY A 166 -22.13 -0.50 3.73
CA GLY A 166 -21.53 -1.80 4.01
C GLY A 166 -20.19 -1.74 4.75
N ILE A 167 -19.37 -0.71 4.49
CA ILE A 167 -18.03 -0.54 5.06
C ILE A 167 -18.07 0.38 6.29
N GLY A 168 -18.92 1.39 6.28
CA GLY A 168 -19.16 2.28 7.41
C GLY A 168 -18.08 3.33 7.69
N ILE A 169 -16.97 3.36 6.94
CA ILE A 169 -15.90 4.35 7.12
C ILE A 169 -16.39 5.73 6.64
N SER A 170 -16.52 6.68 7.57
CA SER A 170 -17.04 8.02 7.25
C SER A 170 -15.99 9.13 7.14
N LYS A 171 -14.81 8.98 7.77
CA LYS A 171 -13.71 9.97 7.67
C LYS A 171 -12.53 9.46 6.84
N ALA A 172 -11.82 8.43 7.31
CA ALA A 172 -10.68 7.87 6.59
C ALA A 172 -10.27 6.46 7.08
N GLY A 173 -9.73 5.66 6.17
CA GLY A 173 -8.91 4.51 6.53
C GLY A 173 -7.48 4.94 6.80
N ILE A 174 -6.86 4.42 7.85
CA ILE A 174 -5.44 4.60 8.16
C ILE A 174 -4.74 3.29 7.80
N SER A 175 -3.77 3.37 6.89
CA SER A 175 -2.99 2.23 6.40
C SER A 175 -1.54 2.36 6.86
N GLY A 176 -0.95 1.28 7.35
CA GLY A 176 0.47 1.23 7.73
C GLY A 176 0.97 -0.20 7.92
N GLY A 177 2.25 -0.37 8.25
CA GLY A 177 2.85 -1.69 8.50
C GLY A 177 3.19 -2.52 7.25
N GLY A 178 2.92 -1.99 6.05
CA GLY A 178 3.28 -2.55 4.76
C GLY A 178 3.05 -1.54 3.63
N SER A 179 3.39 -1.90 2.39
CA SER A 179 3.14 -1.06 1.22
C SER A 179 1.69 -1.14 0.76
N LEU A 180 1.09 0.00 0.44
CA LEU A 180 -0.27 0.10 -0.09
C LEU A 180 -0.22 0.12 -1.62
N SER A 181 -0.84 -0.88 -2.24
CA SER A 181 -0.86 -1.03 -3.70
C SER A 181 -1.60 0.12 -4.40
N SER A 182 -1.13 0.47 -5.59
CA SER A 182 -1.69 1.59 -6.36
C SER A 182 -3.15 1.36 -6.76
N HIS A 183 -3.54 0.12 -7.09
CA HIS A 183 -4.91 -0.17 -7.51
C HIS A 183 -5.91 -0.05 -6.35
N VAL A 184 -5.53 -0.47 -5.14
CA VAL A 184 -6.35 -0.28 -3.93
C VAL A 184 -6.48 1.21 -3.60
N ASP A 185 -5.37 1.93 -3.57
CA ASP A 185 -5.34 3.37 -3.26
C ASP A 185 -6.25 4.16 -4.23
N LYS A 186 -6.14 3.89 -5.54
CA LYS A 186 -6.99 4.50 -6.58
C LYS A 186 -8.45 4.07 -6.47
N PHE A 187 -8.72 2.81 -6.14
CA PHE A 187 -10.08 2.32 -6.01
C PHE A 187 -10.82 3.01 -4.85
N PHE A 188 -10.20 3.07 -3.67
CA PHE A 188 -10.80 3.68 -2.50
C PHE A 188 -11.01 5.19 -2.71
N GLU A 189 -10.07 5.89 -3.34
CA GLU A 189 -10.28 7.28 -3.74
C GLU A 189 -11.46 7.42 -4.73
N ALA A 190 -11.57 6.53 -5.74
CA ALA A 190 -12.65 6.58 -6.71
C ALA A 190 -14.04 6.38 -6.11
N ILE A 191 -14.15 5.62 -5.02
CA ILE A 191 -15.40 5.45 -4.25
C ILE A 191 -15.55 6.48 -3.13
N ASP A 192 -14.73 7.54 -3.08
CA ASP A 192 -14.79 8.63 -2.09
C ASP A 192 -14.52 8.18 -0.64
N ILE A 193 -13.63 7.20 -0.46
CA ILE A 193 -13.06 6.82 0.85
C ILE A 193 -11.58 7.17 0.84
N LYS A 194 -11.17 8.09 1.72
CA LYS A 194 -9.76 8.48 1.84
C LYS A 194 -8.98 7.42 2.60
N ILE A 195 -7.89 6.91 2.01
CA ILE A 195 -6.89 6.13 2.72
C ILE A 195 -5.67 7.01 3.00
N GLN A 196 -5.35 7.16 4.27
CA GLN A 196 -4.17 7.85 4.77
C GLN A 196 -3.08 6.81 4.98
N ASN A 197 -2.11 6.78 4.07
CA ASN A 197 -0.97 5.88 4.18
C ASN A 197 0.08 6.48 5.13
N GLY A 198 0.46 5.72 6.14
CA GLY A 198 1.46 6.07 7.15
C GLY A 198 2.63 5.13 7.11
N TYR A 199 3.82 5.67 7.38
CA TYR A 199 5.07 4.94 7.39
C TYR A 199 5.83 5.14 8.68
N GLY A 200 6.44 4.05 9.12
CA GLY A 200 7.57 4.05 10.01
C GLY A 200 7.80 2.66 10.60
N LEU A 201 8.63 2.60 11.62
CA LEU A 201 9.22 1.39 12.16
C LEU A 201 9.04 1.34 13.68
N THR A 202 9.28 0.17 14.29
CA THR A 202 9.26 0.10 15.76
C THR A 202 10.34 1.00 16.36
N GLU A 203 11.47 1.13 15.69
CA GLU A 203 12.60 1.99 16.01
C GLU A 203 12.27 3.50 16.02
N SER A 204 11.17 3.91 15.37
CA SER A 204 10.68 5.29 15.33
C SER A 204 9.37 5.51 16.09
N ALA A 205 8.97 4.55 16.92
CA ALA A 205 7.92 4.71 17.92
C ALA A 205 6.49 5.14 17.54
N PRO A 206 5.85 4.83 16.39
CA PRO A 206 6.33 4.22 15.16
C PRO A 206 6.26 5.14 13.94
N VAL A 207 5.44 6.20 13.91
CA VAL A 207 5.15 6.95 12.68
C VAL A 207 6.23 8.00 12.41
N ILE A 208 6.87 7.93 11.24
CA ILE A 208 7.84 8.92 10.73
C ILE A 208 7.12 9.95 9.87
N ALA A 209 6.27 9.48 8.96
CA ALA A 209 5.54 10.29 7.99
C ALA A 209 4.18 9.67 7.71
N ALA A 210 3.19 10.50 7.38
CA ALA A 210 1.90 10.02 6.94
C ALA A 210 1.21 11.02 6.02
N ARG A 211 0.26 10.52 5.21
CA ARG A 211 -0.66 11.36 4.44
C ARG A 211 -1.72 11.97 5.34
N SER A 212 -1.98 13.26 5.21
CA SER A 212 -3.06 13.96 5.93
C SER A 212 -4.32 14.07 5.07
N LEU A 213 -5.46 14.39 5.68
CA LEU A 213 -6.71 14.64 4.94
C LEU A 213 -6.62 15.83 3.96
N THR A 214 -5.70 16.76 4.22
CA THR A 214 -5.43 17.95 3.40
C THR A 214 -4.39 17.69 2.31
N CYS A 215 -3.42 16.83 2.58
CA CYS A 215 -2.34 16.44 1.66
C CYS A 215 -2.28 14.91 1.52
N ASN A 216 -3.23 14.36 0.75
CA ASN A 216 -3.30 12.93 0.44
C ASN A 216 -2.79 12.65 -0.99
N VAL A 217 -1.46 12.66 -1.16
CA VAL A 217 -0.83 12.37 -2.46
C VAL A 217 -0.67 10.85 -2.63
N LEU A 218 -1.41 10.26 -3.56
CA LEU A 218 -1.38 8.81 -3.83
C LEU A 218 0.02 8.34 -4.25
N GLY A 219 0.37 7.10 -3.90
CA GLY A 219 1.70 6.54 -4.07
C GLY A 219 2.78 7.05 -3.10
N SER A 220 2.51 8.09 -2.30
CA SER A 220 3.46 8.60 -1.29
C SER A 220 3.19 8.01 0.10
N ILE A 221 4.07 8.28 1.06
CA ILE A 221 3.82 8.12 2.50
C ILE A 221 3.49 9.46 3.18
N GLY A 222 3.25 10.51 2.38
CA GLY A 222 3.00 11.86 2.85
C GLY A 222 4.26 12.57 3.34
N ARG A 223 4.08 13.50 4.28
CA ARG A 223 5.16 14.34 4.83
C ARG A 223 5.61 13.81 6.20
N PRO A 224 6.86 14.07 6.61
CA PRO A 224 7.29 13.84 7.98
C PRO A 224 6.35 14.49 8.99
N ILE A 225 6.13 13.82 10.12
CA ILE A 225 5.41 14.44 11.23
C ILE A 225 6.25 15.59 11.82
N ARG A 226 5.63 16.48 12.59
CA ARG A 226 6.35 17.63 13.18
C ARG A 226 7.59 17.19 13.95
N HIS A 227 8.63 18.01 13.90
CA HIS A 227 9.92 17.76 14.57
C HIS A 227 10.64 16.48 14.12
N VAL A 228 10.24 15.92 12.98
CA VAL A 228 10.93 14.80 12.34
C VAL A 228 11.61 15.28 11.07
N GLU A 229 12.90 15.05 11.03
CA GLU A 229 13.73 15.33 9.87
C GLU A 229 13.92 14.03 9.09
N VAL A 230 13.80 14.11 7.77
CA VAL A 230 14.04 13.00 6.88
C VAL A 230 15.02 13.44 5.80
N LYS A 231 16.00 12.58 5.50
CA LYS A 231 16.92 12.75 4.38
C LYS A 231 17.00 11.44 3.60
N VAL A 232 17.38 11.55 2.33
CA VAL A 232 17.68 10.39 1.48
C VAL A 232 19.18 10.44 1.18
N VAL A 233 19.86 9.32 1.35
CA VAL A 233 21.31 9.21 1.18
C VAL A 233 21.68 8.13 0.18
N ASN A 234 22.83 8.27 -0.47
CA ASN A 234 23.40 7.19 -1.25
C ASN A 234 23.79 6.04 -0.32
N SER A 235 23.42 4.81 -0.68
CA SER A 235 23.66 3.62 0.15
C SER A 235 25.14 3.28 0.34
N GLU A 236 26.02 3.71 -0.56
CA GLU A 236 27.46 3.43 -0.52
C GLU A 236 28.26 4.58 0.10
N THR A 237 27.98 5.82 -0.31
CA THR A 237 28.77 7.00 0.10
C THR A 237 28.21 7.72 1.33
N ASP A 238 26.97 7.42 1.74
CA ASP A 238 26.20 8.12 2.78
C ASP A 238 25.99 9.64 2.52
N GLU A 239 26.27 10.09 1.30
CA GLU A 239 26.04 11.47 0.88
C GLU A 239 24.56 11.75 0.68
N VAL A 240 24.12 12.95 1.07
CA VAL A 240 22.72 13.38 0.93
C VAL A 240 22.40 13.58 -0.54
N LEU A 241 21.36 12.90 -1.01
CA LEU A 241 20.89 12.98 -2.38
C LEU A 241 19.88 14.13 -2.56
N PRO A 242 19.87 14.79 -3.72
CA PRO A 242 18.87 15.81 -4.02
C PRO A 242 17.47 15.19 -4.19
N PRO A 243 16.40 15.97 -4.02
CA PRO A 243 15.04 15.53 -4.33
C PRO A 243 14.94 14.91 -5.74
N GLY A 244 14.09 13.89 -5.89
CA GLY A 244 13.93 13.10 -7.11
C GLY A 244 14.91 11.92 -7.26
N SER A 245 16.00 11.90 -6.49
CA SER A 245 16.98 10.81 -6.52
C SER A 245 16.65 9.71 -5.51
N LYS A 246 16.76 8.45 -5.93
CA LYS A 246 16.51 7.26 -5.10
C LYS A 246 17.71 6.97 -4.19
N GLY A 247 17.46 6.68 -2.93
CA GLY A 247 18.47 6.24 -1.97
C GLY A 247 17.87 5.67 -0.69
N THR A 248 18.71 5.48 0.33
CA THR A 248 18.28 5.01 1.64
C THR A 248 17.67 6.16 2.45
N VAL A 249 16.48 5.93 3.01
CA VAL A 249 15.80 6.91 3.85
C VAL A 249 16.42 6.88 5.25
N LYS A 250 16.75 8.05 5.80
CA LYS A 250 17.17 8.22 7.20
C LYS A 250 16.23 9.20 7.89
N ALA A 251 15.92 8.93 9.15
CA ALA A 251 15.04 9.77 9.96
C ALA A 251 15.71 10.17 11.28
N ARG A 252 15.47 11.41 11.71
CA ARG A 252 15.94 11.93 13.00
C ARG A 252 14.81 12.69 13.69
N GLY A 253 14.71 12.55 15.00
CA GLY A 253 13.75 13.31 15.80
C GLY A 253 13.46 12.69 17.16
N PRO A 254 12.54 13.30 17.94
CA PRO A 254 12.19 12.82 19.27
C PRO A 254 11.56 11.42 19.31
N LEU A 255 11.09 10.91 18.17
CA LEU A 255 10.50 9.59 18.01
C LEU A 255 11.52 8.44 17.97
N ILE A 256 12.78 8.72 17.65
CA ILE A 256 13.80 7.68 17.46
C ILE A 256 14.12 7.02 18.81
N MET A 257 14.14 5.69 18.81
CA MET A 257 14.42 4.87 19.98
C MET A 257 15.78 5.19 20.62
N LYS A 258 15.96 4.81 21.88
CA LYS A 258 17.27 4.90 22.55
C LYS A 258 18.32 3.92 22.01
N GLY A 259 17.88 2.85 21.33
CA GLY A 259 18.73 1.73 20.90
C GLY A 259 18.17 0.37 21.28
N TYR A 260 18.77 -0.71 20.80
CA TYR A 260 18.36 -2.08 21.10
C TYR A 260 18.79 -2.51 22.51
N TYR A 261 17.92 -3.24 23.21
CA TYR A 261 18.17 -3.65 24.60
C TYR A 261 19.35 -4.62 24.66
N LYS A 262 20.35 -4.30 25.50
CA LYS A 262 21.59 -5.08 25.67
C LYS A 262 22.35 -5.38 24.36
N ASN A 263 22.15 -4.58 23.32
CA ASN A 263 22.81 -4.77 22.02
C ASN A 263 23.40 -3.44 21.50
N PRO A 264 24.57 -3.02 22.03
CA PRO A 264 25.21 -1.77 21.61
C PRO A 264 25.71 -1.81 20.17
N VAL A 265 26.09 -2.99 19.66
CA VAL A 265 26.58 -3.15 18.28
C VAL A 265 25.46 -2.87 17.28
N ALA A 266 24.31 -3.54 17.41
CA ALA A 266 23.16 -3.27 16.55
C ALA A 266 22.64 -1.84 16.72
N THR A 267 22.77 -1.26 17.92
CA THR A 267 22.35 0.14 18.17
C THR A 267 23.20 1.11 17.35
N LYS A 268 24.52 0.96 17.35
CA LYS A 268 25.45 1.78 16.55
C LYS A 268 25.29 1.57 15.05
N GLN A 269 24.85 0.39 14.62
CA GLN A 269 24.54 0.12 13.21
C GLN A 269 23.25 0.80 12.75
N ALA A 270 22.24 0.87 13.63
CA ALA A 270 20.95 1.48 13.29
C ALA A 270 20.94 3.00 13.47
N ILE A 271 21.62 3.53 14.48
CA ILE A 271 21.61 4.96 14.82
C ILE A 271 23.04 5.48 14.78
N ASP A 272 23.26 6.51 13.96
CA ASP A 272 24.57 7.17 13.85
C ASP A 272 24.85 8.13 15.01
N GLU A 273 26.07 8.67 15.07
CA GLU A 273 26.52 9.60 16.11
C GLU A 273 25.72 10.90 16.15
N ASN A 274 25.08 11.26 15.04
CA ASN A 274 24.25 12.46 14.88
C ASN A 274 22.77 12.21 15.18
N GLY A 275 22.42 10.99 15.61
CA GLY A 275 21.06 10.58 15.97
C GLY A 275 20.15 10.23 14.79
N TRP A 276 20.71 10.03 13.58
CA TRP A 276 19.93 9.54 12.45
C TRP A 276 19.75 8.04 12.53
N LEU A 277 18.49 7.61 12.49
CA LEU A 277 18.11 6.23 12.27
C LEU A 277 18.25 5.90 10.78
N ASN A 278 19.05 4.88 10.48
CA ASN A 278 19.02 4.19 9.19
C ASN A 278 17.80 3.26 9.15
N THR A 279 16.81 3.59 8.32
CA THR A 279 15.58 2.80 8.23
C THR A 279 15.78 1.49 7.46
N GLY A 280 16.81 1.43 6.60
CA GLY A 280 17.01 0.34 5.64
C GLY A 280 15.98 0.30 4.51
N ASP A 281 15.13 1.33 4.40
CA ASP A 281 14.11 1.46 3.37
C ASP A 281 14.59 2.40 2.26
N LEU A 282 14.27 2.05 1.01
CA LEU A 282 14.64 2.82 -0.17
C LEU A 282 13.49 3.75 -0.56
N GLY A 283 13.83 4.97 -0.96
CA GLY A 283 12.86 5.96 -1.35
C GLY A 283 13.49 7.23 -1.90
N TRP A 284 12.63 8.22 -2.14
CA TRP A 284 13.02 9.52 -2.65
C TRP A 284 12.06 10.61 -2.15
N ILE A 285 12.55 11.84 -2.10
CA ILE A 285 11.76 13.02 -1.73
C ILE A 285 11.30 13.70 -3.03
N VAL A 286 10.02 14.06 -3.11
CA VAL A 286 9.48 14.72 -4.29
C VAL A 286 10.03 16.15 -4.42
N PRO A 287 10.60 16.52 -5.59
CA PRO A 287 11.06 17.88 -5.86
C PRO A 287 9.98 18.94 -5.67
N ASP A 288 10.37 20.13 -5.24
CA ASP A 288 9.45 21.24 -5.08
C ASP A 288 9.23 21.96 -6.42
N HIS A 289 7.97 21.99 -6.87
CA HIS A 289 7.55 22.65 -8.09
C HIS A 289 6.52 23.73 -7.77
N SER A 290 6.68 24.93 -8.32
CA SER A 290 5.69 26.00 -8.17
C SER A 290 4.51 25.88 -9.16
N ILE A 291 4.70 25.12 -10.25
CA ILE A 291 3.73 24.93 -11.33
C ILE A 291 3.65 23.47 -11.79
N GLY A 292 2.65 23.16 -12.61
CA GLY A 292 2.48 21.84 -13.20
C GLY A 292 1.72 20.86 -12.31
N ARG A 293 1.86 19.58 -12.67
CA ARG A 293 1.07 18.47 -12.10
C ARG A 293 1.50 18.06 -10.69
N SER A 294 2.68 18.46 -10.23
CA SER A 294 3.25 18.08 -8.93
C SER A 294 3.40 19.25 -7.96
N ARG A 295 2.80 20.40 -8.25
CA ARG A 295 3.03 21.64 -7.49
C ARG A 295 2.60 21.62 -6.02
N ASN A 296 1.80 20.64 -5.62
CA ASN A 296 1.39 20.42 -4.23
C ASN A 296 1.99 19.14 -3.63
N CYS A 297 3.04 18.59 -4.26
CA CYS A 297 3.73 17.38 -3.82
C CYS A 297 5.11 17.65 -3.20
N GLY A 298 5.65 18.87 -3.27
CA GLY A 298 6.99 19.17 -2.76
C GLY A 298 7.19 18.67 -1.32
N GLY A 299 8.30 17.95 -1.10
CA GLY A 299 8.68 17.42 0.20
C GLY A 299 7.89 16.19 0.71
N VAL A 300 6.93 15.66 -0.06
CA VAL A 300 6.37 14.33 0.28
C VAL A 300 7.40 13.24 -0.04
N ILE A 301 7.34 12.14 0.70
CA ILE A 301 8.28 11.03 0.55
C ILE A 301 7.57 9.87 -0.16
N VAL A 302 8.29 9.20 -1.06
CA VAL A 302 7.86 7.98 -1.73
C VAL A 302 8.82 6.86 -1.35
N LEU A 303 8.28 5.69 -0.99
CA LEU A 303 9.07 4.49 -0.71
C LEU A 303 8.96 3.53 -1.89
N GLU A 304 10.07 2.87 -2.21
CA GLU A 304 10.19 1.96 -3.35
C GLU A 304 10.62 0.54 -2.94
N GLY A 305 10.79 0.28 -1.64
CA GLY A 305 11.13 -1.04 -1.13
C GLY A 305 12.09 -1.00 0.05
N ARG A 306 12.71 -2.14 0.34
CA ARG A 306 13.73 -2.28 1.38
C ARG A 306 15.04 -2.70 0.75
N ALA A 307 16.14 -2.07 1.17
CA ALA A 307 17.47 -2.35 0.62
C ALA A 307 17.90 -3.83 0.80
N LYS A 308 17.39 -4.51 1.83
CA LYS A 308 17.64 -5.94 2.07
C LYS A 308 16.74 -6.87 1.27
N ASP A 309 15.58 -6.39 0.83
CA ASP A 309 14.60 -7.19 0.09
C ASP A 309 14.85 -7.08 -1.45
N THR A 310 15.75 -6.17 -1.88
CA THR A 310 16.17 -6.00 -3.27
C THR A 310 16.83 -7.28 -3.79
N ILE A 311 16.31 -7.79 -4.90
CA ILE A 311 16.83 -8.97 -5.58
C ILE A 311 17.95 -8.54 -6.50
N VAL A 312 19.14 -9.14 -6.33
CA VAL A 312 20.26 -8.95 -7.25
C VAL A 312 20.29 -10.13 -8.20
N LEU A 313 20.06 -9.88 -9.49
CA LEU A 313 20.16 -10.90 -10.52
C LEU A 313 21.62 -11.23 -10.81
N SER A 314 21.89 -12.39 -11.42
CA SER A 314 23.25 -12.75 -11.86
C SER A 314 23.80 -11.79 -12.94
N THR A 315 22.94 -10.98 -13.56
CA THR A 315 23.30 -9.89 -14.48
C THR A 315 23.88 -8.68 -13.76
N GLY A 316 23.77 -8.60 -12.43
CA GLY A 316 24.11 -7.44 -11.61
C GLY A 316 22.99 -6.40 -11.52
N GLU A 317 21.84 -6.66 -12.13
CA GLU A 317 20.69 -5.75 -12.05
C GLU A 317 19.95 -5.90 -10.72
N ASN A 318 19.62 -4.76 -10.11
CA ASN A 318 18.88 -4.68 -8.86
C ASN A 318 17.39 -4.51 -9.13
N VAL A 319 16.60 -5.45 -8.63
CA VAL A 319 15.14 -5.49 -8.79
C VAL A 319 14.47 -5.32 -7.44
N GLU A 320 13.52 -4.39 -7.35
CA GLU A 320 12.64 -4.29 -6.17
C GLU A 320 11.42 -5.21 -6.35
N PRO A 321 11.35 -6.35 -5.64
CA PRO A 321 10.26 -7.30 -5.86
C PRO A 321 8.89 -6.71 -5.50
N SER A 322 8.83 -5.75 -4.57
CA SER A 322 7.57 -5.16 -4.11
C SER A 322 6.79 -4.46 -5.21
N GLU A 323 7.46 -3.79 -6.16
CA GLU A 323 6.77 -3.14 -7.29
C GLU A 323 6.00 -4.15 -8.15
N ILE A 324 6.64 -5.28 -8.42
CA ILE A 324 6.11 -6.36 -9.24
C ILE A 324 5.01 -7.12 -8.49
N GLU A 325 5.23 -7.41 -7.20
CA GLU A 325 4.25 -8.06 -6.33
C GLU A 325 2.97 -7.21 -6.22
N GLU A 326 3.11 -5.90 -5.98
CA GLU A 326 1.98 -4.97 -5.91
C GLU A 326 1.21 -4.90 -7.23
N ALA A 327 1.90 -4.86 -8.37
CA ALA A 327 1.26 -4.88 -9.68
C ALA A 327 0.46 -6.18 -9.91
N ALA A 328 1.06 -7.33 -9.60
CA ALA A 328 0.43 -8.64 -9.74
C ALA A 328 -0.80 -8.82 -8.83
N MET A 329 -0.77 -8.25 -7.63
CA MET A 329 -1.92 -8.24 -6.69
C MET A 329 -3.14 -7.48 -7.22
N GLY A 330 -3.03 -6.75 -8.34
CA GLY A 330 -4.19 -6.20 -9.05
C GLY A 330 -5.10 -7.25 -9.68
N SER A 331 -4.61 -8.48 -9.91
CA SER A 331 -5.41 -9.59 -10.43
C SER A 331 -6.29 -10.22 -9.35
N SER A 332 -7.57 -10.45 -9.66
CA SER A 332 -8.46 -11.19 -8.75
C SER A 332 -8.11 -12.68 -8.64
N LEU A 333 -7.28 -13.22 -9.55
CA LEU A 333 -6.84 -14.62 -9.51
C LEU A 333 -5.70 -14.87 -8.52
N ILE A 334 -4.92 -13.83 -8.21
CA ILE A 334 -3.74 -13.92 -7.35
C ILE A 334 -4.14 -13.48 -5.95
N GLN A 335 -4.07 -14.40 -4.98
CA GLN A 335 -4.37 -14.10 -3.58
C GLN A 335 -3.14 -13.57 -2.84
N GLN A 336 -1.98 -14.19 -3.05
CA GLN A 336 -0.68 -13.75 -2.52
C GLN A 336 0.41 -14.08 -3.53
N ILE A 337 1.46 -13.27 -3.55
CA ILE A 337 2.62 -13.48 -4.42
C ILE A 337 3.92 -13.15 -3.68
N VAL A 338 4.98 -13.90 -3.99
CA VAL A 338 6.35 -13.61 -3.57
C VAL A 338 7.27 -13.76 -4.78
N VAL A 339 7.86 -12.66 -5.23
CA VAL A 339 8.84 -12.65 -6.32
C VAL A 339 10.19 -13.17 -5.81
N ILE A 340 10.84 -14.02 -6.58
CA ILE A 340 12.08 -14.69 -6.22
C ILE A 340 13.06 -14.58 -7.39
N GLY A 341 14.34 -14.90 -7.15
CA GLY A 341 15.37 -14.85 -8.19
C GLY A 341 16.71 -14.33 -7.71
N GLN A 342 17.00 -14.42 -6.41
CA GLN A 342 18.31 -14.02 -5.87
C GLN A 342 19.41 -14.84 -6.54
N ASP A 343 20.40 -14.17 -7.13
CA ASP A 343 21.53 -14.75 -7.85
C ASP A 343 21.13 -15.59 -9.09
N GLN A 344 19.91 -15.41 -9.59
CA GLN A 344 19.39 -16.07 -10.80
C GLN A 344 19.47 -15.16 -12.03
N ARG A 345 19.45 -15.75 -13.23
CA ARG A 345 19.44 -14.99 -14.50
C ARG A 345 18.14 -14.25 -14.77
N ARG A 346 17.04 -14.69 -14.15
CA ARG A 346 15.69 -14.18 -14.36
C ARG A 346 14.89 -14.24 -13.06
N LEU A 347 13.79 -13.51 -12.99
CA LEU A 347 12.87 -13.54 -11.85
C LEU A 347 11.87 -14.69 -11.97
N GLY A 348 11.51 -15.28 -10.84
CA GLY A 348 10.39 -16.20 -10.70
C GLY A 348 9.37 -15.69 -9.67
N ALA A 349 8.27 -16.39 -9.48
CA ALA A 349 7.30 -16.07 -8.43
C ALA A 349 6.69 -17.30 -7.79
N ILE A 350 6.40 -17.20 -6.50
CA ILE A 350 5.55 -18.12 -5.76
C ILE A 350 4.18 -17.49 -5.65
N ILE A 351 3.14 -18.17 -6.13
CA ILE A 351 1.78 -17.64 -6.20
C ILE A 351 0.82 -18.53 -5.41
N VAL A 352 0.09 -17.92 -4.49
CA VAL A 352 -1.11 -18.51 -3.88
C VAL A 352 -2.32 -18.05 -4.70
N PRO A 353 -3.04 -18.95 -5.39
CA PRO A 353 -4.20 -18.58 -6.19
C PRO A 353 -5.45 -18.41 -5.34
N ASN A 354 -6.32 -17.49 -5.76
CA ASN A 354 -7.71 -17.46 -5.28
C ASN A 354 -8.50 -18.57 -5.99
N LYS A 355 -8.62 -19.73 -5.33
CA LYS A 355 -9.24 -20.93 -5.90
C LYS A 355 -10.64 -20.70 -6.48
N GLU A 356 -11.45 -19.87 -5.82
CA GLU A 356 -12.81 -19.55 -6.28
C GLU A 356 -12.79 -18.73 -7.58
N GLU A 357 -11.96 -17.68 -7.64
CA GLU A 357 -11.88 -16.82 -8.82
C GLU A 357 -11.20 -17.53 -10.00
N VAL A 358 -10.21 -18.39 -9.74
CA VAL A 358 -9.59 -19.24 -10.77
C VAL A 358 -10.62 -20.19 -11.39
N LEU A 359 -11.44 -20.85 -10.56
CA LEU A 359 -12.51 -21.72 -11.05
C LEU A 359 -13.53 -20.94 -11.91
N LEU A 360 -13.90 -19.74 -11.46
CA LEU A 360 -14.81 -18.87 -12.22
C LEU A 360 -14.21 -18.41 -13.55
N ALA A 361 -12.91 -18.10 -13.59
CA ALA A 361 -12.21 -17.72 -14.81
C ALA A 361 -12.09 -18.89 -15.79
N ALA A 362 -11.73 -20.09 -15.32
CA ALA A 362 -11.68 -21.30 -16.13
C ALA A 362 -13.03 -21.61 -16.81
N LYS A 363 -14.14 -21.48 -16.06
CA LYS A 363 -15.50 -21.67 -16.61
C LYS A 363 -15.86 -20.61 -17.65
N ARG A 364 -15.46 -19.34 -17.46
CA ARG A 364 -15.75 -18.25 -18.42
C ARG A 364 -14.99 -18.40 -19.73
N SER A 365 -13.77 -18.92 -19.67
CA SER A 365 -12.95 -19.15 -20.87
C SER A 365 -13.32 -20.46 -21.59
N ALA A 366 -14.36 -21.18 -21.14
CA ALA A 366 -14.76 -22.51 -21.64
C ALA A 366 -13.63 -23.55 -21.63
N VAL A 367 -12.62 -23.35 -20.77
CA VAL A 367 -11.48 -24.27 -20.62
C VAL A 367 -11.89 -25.52 -19.83
N VAL A 368 -12.95 -25.40 -19.03
CA VAL A 368 -13.46 -26.44 -18.15
C VAL A 368 -15.00 -26.41 -18.18
N ASP A 369 -15.64 -27.57 -18.06
CA ASP A 369 -17.10 -27.70 -18.05
C ASP A 369 -17.76 -26.96 -16.87
N SER A 370 -19.02 -26.57 -17.07
CA SER A 370 -19.77 -25.78 -16.07
C SER A 370 -19.97 -26.51 -14.73
N GLU A 371 -19.94 -27.85 -14.74
CA GLU A 371 -20.13 -28.72 -13.57
C GLU A 371 -18.84 -29.00 -12.79
N THR A 372 -17.67 -28.67 -13.34
CA THR A 372 -16.40 -29.00 -12.68
C THR A 372 -16.20 -28.19 -11.40
N THR A 373 -15.75 -28.87 -10.34
CA THR A 373 -15.48 -28.29 -9.02
C THR A 373 -14.00 -27.95 -8.79
N GLU A 374 -13.08 -28.56 -9.53
CA GLU A 374 -11.63 -28.33 -9.41
C GLU A 374 -10.95 -28.17 -10.78
N VAL A 375 -9.97 -27.27 -10.87
CA VAL A 375 -9.21 -26.99 -12.09
C VAL A 375 -7.86 -27.71 -12.02
N SER A 376 -7.37 -28.26 -13.13
CA SER A 376 -6.06 -28.91 -13.17
C SER A 376 -4.92 -27.92 -12.84
N LYS A 377 -3.79 -28.44 -12.36
CA LYS A 377 -2.62 -27.60 -12.02
C LYS A 377 -2.07 -26.88 -13.25
N GLU A 378 -2.08 -27.53 -14.41
CA GLU A 378 -1.57 -26.97 -15.67
C GLU A 378 -2.41 -25.79 -16.14
N ILE A 379 -3.75 -25.92 -16.10
CA ILE A 379 -4.68 -24.84 -16.46
C ILE A 379 -4.53 -23.66 -15.47
N THR A 380 -4.42 -23.96 -14.18
CA THR A 380 -4.22 -22.95 -13.15
C THR A 380 -2.92 -22.17 -13.37
N VAL A 381 -1.82 -22.87 -13.64
CA VAL A 381 -0.52 -22.27 -13.98
C VAL A 381 -0.64 -21.39 -15.23
N GLY A 382 -1.30 -21.86 -16.29
CA GLY A 382 -1.49 -21.08 -17.52
C GLY A 382 -2.25 -19.77 -17.28
N LEU A 383 -3.39 -19.82 -16.58
CA LEU A 383 -4.21 -18.65 -16.27
C LEU A 383 -3.46 -17.63 -15.39
N LEU A 384 -2.73 -18.11 -14.38
CA LEU A 384 -1.94 -17.26 -13.50
C LEU A 384 -0.77 -16.62 -14.23
N HIS A 385 -0.12 -17.35 -15.14
CA HIS A 385 0.98 -16.84 -15.95
C HIS A 385 0.52 -15.72 -16.90
N ASP A 386 -0.63 -15.89 -17.53
CA ASP A 386 -1.23 -14.87 -18.40
C ASP A 386 -1.63 -13.61 -17.62
N GLU A 387 -2.26 -13.77 -16.46
CA GLU A 387 -2.60 -12.63 -15.59
C GLU A 387 -1.34 -11.95 -15.04
N LEU A 388 -0.34 -12.70 -14.60
CA LEU A 388 0.93 -12.14 -14.13
C LEU A 388 1.56 -11.28 -15.23
N ARG A 389 1.72 -11.83 -16.44
CA ARG A 389 2.28 -11.10 -17.59
C ARG A 389 1.49 -9.84 -17.92
N LYS A 390 0.16 -9.91 -17.88
CA LYS A 390 -0.72 -8.76 -18.14
C LYS A 390 -0.51 -7.65 -17.12
N TRP A 391 -0.52 -7.97 -15.83
CA TRP A 391 -0.41 -6.98 -14.76
C TRP A 391 1.01 -6.43 -14.57
N THR A 392 2.03 -7.23 -14.83
CA THR A 392 3.44 -6.81 -14.74
C THR A 392 3.98 -6.26 -16.06
N SER A 393 3.15 -6.08 -17.09
CA SER A 393 3.58 -5.60 -18.42
C SER A 393 4.20 -4.19 -18.39
N GLY A 394 3.84 -3.37 -17.40
CA GLY A 394 4.41 -2.04 -17.19
C GLY A 394 5.65 -2.00 -16.30
N CYS A 395 6.05 -3.13 -15.70
CA CYS A 395 7.23 -3.21 -14.84
C CYS A 395 8.51 -3.36 -15.68
N SER A 396 9.65 -2.92 -15.13
CA SER A 396 10.94 -3.01 -15.82
C SER A 396 11.41 -4.45 -16.08
N PHE A 397 10.94 -5.41 -15.28
CA PHE A 397 11.34 -6.81 -15.37
C PHE A 397 10.14 -7.73 -15.53
N GLN A 398 10.33 -8.75 -16.37
CA GLN A 398 9.34 -9.82 -16.52
C GLN A 398 9.60 -10.93 -15.51
N VAL A 399 8.50 -11.51 -15.01
CA VAL A 399 8.55 -12.65 -14.11
C VAL A 399 8.19 -13.92 -14.87
N GLY A 400 8.99 -14.95 -14.67
CA GLY A 400 8.74 -16.30 -15.13
C GLY A 400 10.01 -17.09 -14.93
N PRO A 401 10.00 -18.22 -14.21
CA PRO A 401 8.94 -19.22 -14.00
C PRO A 401 8.04 -18.99 -12.77
N ILE A 402 6.91 -19.71 -12.66
CA ILE A 402 5.98 -19.61 -11.52
C ILE A 402 5.85 -20.94 -10.76
N LEU A 403 5.82 -20.85 -9.43
CA LEU A 403 5.51 -21.93 -8.50
C LEU A 403 4.14 -21.68 -7.86
N VAL A 404 3.16 -22.54 -8.13
CA VAL A 404 1.82 -22.41 -7.55
C VAL A 404 1.75 -23.20 -6.25
N VAL A 405 1.32 -22.55 -5.17
CA VAL A 405 1.18 -23.15 -3.84
C VAL A 405 -0.28 -23.08 -3.37
N ASP A 406 -0.76 -24.18 -2.79
CA ASP A 406 -2.17 -24.33 -2.42
C ASP A 406 -2.55 -23.64 -1.09
N GLN A 407 -1.59 -23.51 -0.17
CA GLN A 407 -1.83 -22.99 1.17
C GLN A 407 -1.47 -21.51 1.25
N PRO A 408 -2.40 -20.65 1.71
CA PRO A 408 -2.10 -19.25 1.93
C PRO A 408 -1.12 -19.08 3.10
N PHE A 409 -0.31 -18.03 3.04
CA PHE A 409 0.58 -17.64 4.12
C PHE A 409 -0.24 -17.06 5.26
N THR A 410 -0.02 -17.56 6.48
CA THR A 410 -0.75 -17.15 7.67
C THR A 410 0.19 -16.71 8.79
N ILE A 411 -0.38 -16.03 9.80
CA ILE A 411 0.36 -15.65 11.01
C ILE A 411 0.71 -16.92 11.82
N ASP A 412 -0.23 -17.86 11.92
CA ASP A 412 -0.09 -19.10 12.69
C ASP A 412 1.00 -20.03 12.13
N SER A 413 1.15 -20.09 10.80
CA SER A 413 2.27 -20.82 10.17
C SER A 413 3.61 -20.09 10.28
N GLY A 414 3.63 -18.87 10.83
CA GLY A 414 4.81 -18.05 10.99
C GLY A 414 5.29 -17.37 9.70
N LEU A 415 4.60 -17.57 8.57
CA LEU A 415 4.94 -17.02 7.25
C LEU A 415 4.52 -15.55 7.08
N LEU A 416 3.54 -15.09 7.86
CA LEU A 416 3.21 -13.68 8.00
C LEU A 416 3.72 -13.10 9.33
N THR A 417 3.97 -11.80 9.34
CA THR A 417 4.14 -10.99 10.56
C THR A 417 2.79 -10.69 11.21
N PRO A 418 2.73 -10.22 12.47
CA PRO A 418 1.48 -9.78 13.09
C PRO A 418 0.77 -8.64 12.35
N THR A 419 1.50 -7.85 11.54
CA THR A 419 0.97 -6.84 10.61
C THR A 419 0.66 -7.38 9.22
N MET A 420 0.60 -8.71 9.07
CA MET A 420 0.28 -9.40 7.82
C MET A 420 1.25 -9.15 6.65
N LYS A 421 2.46 -8.62 6.91
CA LYS A 421 3.54 -8.59 5.92
C LYS A 421 4.15 -9.99 5.77
N ILE A 422 4.38 -10.43 4.52
CA ILE A 422 5.01 -11.71 4.20
C ILE A 422 6.49 -11.70 4.64
N LYS A 423 6.95 -12.79 5.27
CA LYS A 423 8.36 -13.00 5.62
C LYS A 423 9.07 -13.74 4.48
N ARG A 424 9.59 -12.98 3.50
CA ARG A 424 10.26 -13.52 2.29
C ARG A 424 11.29 -14.61 2.61
N ASP A 425 12.19 -14.37 3.55
CA ASP A 425 13.24 -15.33 3.93
C ASP A 425 12.68 -16.68 4.40
N ARG A 426 11.57 -16.66 5.15
CA ARG A 426 10.93 -17.87 5.66
C ARG A 426 10.18 -18.62 4.57
N VAL A 427 9.53 -17.90 3.66
CA VAL A 427 8.86 -18.49 2.48
C VAL A 427 9.92 -19.11 1.55
N ALA A 428 10.99 -18.39 1.25
CA ALA A 428 12.09 -18.89 0.41
C ALA A 428 12.77 -20.12 1.04
N ALA A 429 12.96 -20.14 2.35
CA ALA A 429 13.50 -21.31 3.05
C ALA A 429 12.56 -22.52 3.03
N LEU A 430 11.24 -22.30 3.15
CA LEU A 430 10.24 -23.37 3.12
C LEU A 430 10.15 -24.05 1.75
N TYR A 431 10.22 -23.25 0.68
CA TYR A 431 10.07 -23.74 -0.70
C TYR A 431 11.41 -23.91 -1.43
N LYS A 432 12.52 -24.01 -0.69
CA LYS A 432 13.88 -23.97 -1.28
C LYS A 432 14.08 -25.00 -2.39
N GLU A 433 13.69 -26.25 -2.16
CA GLU A 433 13.85 -27.33 -3.14
C GLU A 433 13.03 -27.09 -4.41
N GLN A 434 11.80 -26.60 -4.27
CA GLN A 434 10.94 -26.27 -5.41
C GLN A 434 11.47 -25.06 -6.17
N ILE A 435 12.04 -24.08 -5.47
CA ILE A 435 12.68 -22.89 -6.06
C ILE A 435 13.92 -23.30 -6.85
N ASP A 436 14.77 -24.15 -6.29
CA ASP A 436 15.99 -24.62 -6.96
C ASP A 436 15.63 -25.35 -8.25
N ASN A 437 14.61 -26.22 -8.22
CA ASN A 437 14.08 -26.91 -9.41
C ASN A 437 13.40 -25.97 -10.43
N LEU A 438 13.01 -24.77 -10.01
CA LEU A 438 12.32 -23.82 -10.88
C LEU A 438 13.28 -23.11 -11.85
N PHE A 439 14.55 -22.94 -11.44
CA PHE A 439 15.56 -22.20 -12.19
C PHE A 439 16.58 -23.08 -12.93
N ILE A 440 16.48 -24.40 -12.79
CA ILE A 440 17.15 -25.41 -13.62
C ILE A 440 16.44 -25.48 -14.98
#